data_AF-A0A4R3MBK2-F1
#
_entry.id   AF-A0A4R3MBK2-F1
#
_cell.length_a   1.000
_cell.length_b   1.000
_cell.length_c   1.000
_cell.angle_alpha   90.00
_cell.angle_beta   90.00
_cell.angle_gamma   90.00
#
_symmetry.space_group_name_H-M   'P 1'
#
loop_
_entity.id
_entity.type
_entity.pdbx_description
1 polymer ?
#
loop_
_entity_poly.entity_id
_entity_poly.type
_entity_poly.pdbx_seq_one_letter_code
_entity_poly.pdbx_strand_id
1 'polypeptide(L)'
;MVAKRAEQVLKLKENTEEYGLKPGSDVGTGKPHDAEKKRLSEIIDALSDLFGVEIGDDDQLHFANGVAARIGRDEEVMAQVNSHSPAQVMHGVFPKRIEDIVLDAMTDDAKMAMEILGNEGNGRDFTLLILRLLAGCGKDGTQASITDNV
;
A
#
# COMPACT_ATOMS: atom_id res chain seq x y z
N MET A 1 -26.02 -44.87 44.40
CA MET A 1 -25.63 -44.54 45.78
C MET A 1 -24.94 -43.19 45.78
N VAL A 2 -25.37 -42.29 46.66
CA VAL A 2 -25.00 -40.86 46.72
C VAL A 2 -23.86 -40.68 47.72
N ALA A 3 -22.84 -39.87 47.39
CA ALA A 3 -21.93 -39.21 48.33
C ALA A 3 -20.96 -38.32 47.52
N LYS A 4 -20.48 -37.14 47.92
CA LYS A 4 -20.77 -36.17 48.98
C LYS A 4 -19.84 -34.97 48.67
N ARG A 5 -20.30 -33.74 48.92
CA ARG A 5 -19.62 -32.45 48.68
C ARG A 5 -18.22 -32.34 49.31
N ALA A 6 -17.33 -31.58 48.67
CA ALA A 6 -16.35 -30.73 49.36
C ALA A 6 -15.97 -29.54 48.46
N GLU A 7 -16.59 -28.40 48.72
CA GLU A 7 -16.19 -27.09 48.24
C GLU A 7 -14.80 -26.76 48.82
N GLN A 8 -13.80 -26.57 47.96
CA GLN A 8 -12.59 -25.86 48.36
C GLN A 8 -12.61 -24.48 47.73
N VAL A 9 -13.18 -23.57 48.52
CA VAL A 9 -13.08 -22.13 48.40
C VAL A 9 -11.60 -21.75 48.53
N LEU A 10 -10.89 -21.58 47.41
CA LEU A 10 -9.67 -20.78 47.44
C LEU A 10 -10.07 -19.32 47.27
N LYS A 11 -10.10 -18.64 48.42
CA LYS A 11 -10.26 -17.19 48.53
C LYS A 11 -9.20 -16.51 47.67
N LEU A 12 -9.67 -15.70 46.73
CA LEU A 12 -8.89 -14.64 46.11
C LEU A 12 -8.29 -13.78 47.23
N LYS A 13 -6.95 -13.66 47.24
CA LYS A 13 -6.29 -12.47 47.76
C LYS A 13 -5.91 -11.63 46.54
N GLU A 14 -6.75 -10.64 46.29
CA GLU A 14 -6.41 -9.46 45.52
C GLU A 14 -5.15 -8.82 46.11
N ASN A 15 -4.18 -8.59 45.25
CA ASN A 15 -3.39 -7.36 45.31
C ASN A 15 -3.07 -6.97 43.86
N THR A 16 -3.91 -6.06 43.39
CA THR A 16 -3.55 -4.91 42.55
C THR A 16 -3.03 -5.22 41.14
N GLU A 17 -4.01 -5.36 40.26
CA GLU A 17 -4.13 -4.68 38.97
C GLU A 17 -3.03 -3.62 38.69
N GLU A 18 -2.15 -3.89 37.73
CA GLU A 18 -1.91 -3.03 36.56
C GLU A 18 -0.95 -3.73 35.57
N TYR A 19 -1.37 -4.88 35.06
CA TYR A 19 -0.96 -5.31 33.73
C TYR A 19 -2.22 -5.85 33.07
N GLY A 20 -2.98 -4.93 32.45
CA GLY A 20 -4.09 -5.26 31.58
C GLY A 20 -3.61 -6.00 30.34
N LEU A 21 -3.18 -7.25 30.51
CA LEU A 21 -3.15 -8.21 29.42
C LEU A 21 -4.60 -8.45 29.03
N LYS A 22 -5.00 -7.84 27.91
CA LYS A 22 -6.31 -8.08 27.31
C LYS A 22 -6.46 -9.59 27.07
N PRO A 23 -7.59 -10.19 27.48
CA PRO A 23 -7.82 -11.63 27.31
C PRO A 23 -7.84 -11.97 25.81
N GLY A 24 -7.24 -13.12 25.51
CA GLY A 24 -6.85 -13.52 24.16
C GLY A 24 -8.01 -13.55 23.16
N SER A 25 -7.89 -12.69 22.16
CA SER A 25 -8.45 -12.90 20.82
C SER A 25 -7.39 -13.54 19.91
N ASP A 26 -6.62 -14.50 20.45
CA ASP A 26 -5.53 -15.17 19.74
C ASP A 26 -6.05 -16.40 18.97
N VAL A 27 -7.09 -16.18 18.17
CA VAL A 27 -7.58 -17.13 17.17
C VAL A 27 -7.81 -16.35 15.88
N GLY A 28 -6.70 -16.10 15.15
CA GLY A 28 -6.76 -15.67 13.75
C GLY A 28 -5.74 -14.65 13.24
N THR A 29 -4.68 -14.30 13.98
CA THR A 29 -3.81 -13.16 13.58
C THR A 29 -2.59 -13.52 12.73
N GLY A 30 -2.25 -14.80 12.56
CA GLY A 30 -0.92 -15.19 12.07
C GLY A 30 -0.73 -15.49 10.58
N LYS A 31 -1.68 -15.31 9.64
CA LYS A 31 -1.53 -15.95 8.31
C LYS A 31 -1.87 -15.19 7.01
N PRO A 32 -2.57 -14.04 6.97
CA PRO A 32 -2.65 -13.24 5.72
C PRO A 32 -1.81 -11.96 5.76
N HIS A 33 -1.95 -11.17 6.81
CA HIS A 33 -1.38 -9.82 6.87
C HIS A 33 0.16 -9.81 6.94
N ASP A 34 0.75 -10.83 7.57
CA ASP A 34 2.19 -10.99 7.70
C ASP A 34 2.84 -11.43 6.38
N ALA A 35 2.18 -12.31 5.62
CA ALA A 35 2.66 -12.76 4.31
C ALA A 35 2.60 -11.65 3.25
N GLU A 36 1.55 -10.82 3.28
CA GLU A 36 1.43 -9.64 2.40
C GLU A 36 2.47 -8.58 2.74
N LYS A 37 2.62 -8.25 4.03
CA LYS A 37 3.67 -7.32 4.51
C LYS A 37 5.05 -7.80 4.09
N LYS A 38 5.35 -9.09 4.29
CA LYS A 38 6.62 -9.69 3.89
C LYS A 38 6.87 -9.58 2.39
N ARG A 39 5.87 -9.87 1.54
CA ARG A 39 6.00 -9.70 0.08
C ARG A 39 6.28 -8.25 -0.31
N LEU A 40 5.59 -7.29 0.31
CA LEU A 40 5.81 -5.88 0.03
C LEU A 40 7.20 -5.43 0.47
N SER A 41 7.66 -5.87 1.65
CA SER A 41 9.04 -5.63 2.10
C SER A 41 10.07 -6.20 1.14
N GLU A 42 9.90 -7.43 0.64
CA GLU A 42 10.79 -8.03 -0.36
C GLU A 42 10.85 -7.22 -1.66
N ILE A 43 9.73 -6.61 -2.09
CA ILE A 43 9.69 -5.73 -3.26
C ILE A 43 10.43 -4.43 -2.98
N ILE A 44 10.21 -3.80 -1.83
CA ILE A 44 10.88 -2.57 -1.44
C ILE A 44 12.39 -2.80 -1.36
N ASP A 45 12.83 -3.85 -0.67
CA ASP A 45 14.25 -4.20 -0.57
C ASP A 45 14.88 -4.39 -1.96
N ALA A 46 14.19 -5.08 -2.87
CA ALA A 46 14.66 -5.27 -4.25
C ALA A 46 14.72 -3.96 -5.06
N LEU A 47 13.81 -3.00 -4.80
CA LEU A 47 13.85 -1.67 -5.41
C LEU A 47 15.03 -0.87 -4.86
N SER A 48 15.25 -0.89 -3.54
CA SER A 48 16.38 -0.20 -2.90
C SER A 48 17.73 -0.74 -3.39
N ASP A 49 17.84 -2.06 -3.60
CA ASP A 49 19.03 -2.67 -4.19
C ASP A 49 19.26 -2.24 -5.66
N LEU A 50 18.19 -1.98 -6.41
CA LEU A 50 18.25 -1.58 -7.81
C LEU A 50 18.55 -0.08 -8.01
N PHE A 51 17.87 0.78 -7.25
CA PHE A 51 17.94 2.24 -7.40
C PHE A 51 18.86 2.93 -6.39
N GLY A 52 19.34 2.20 -5.38
CA GLY A 52 20.15 2.74 -4.30
C GLY A 52 19.32 3.44 -3.22
N VAL A 53 20.01 4.06 -2.25
CA VAL A 53 19.39 4.70 -1.07
C VAL A 53 19.16 6.21 -1.24
N GLU A 54 19.47 6.77 -2.41
CA GLU A 54 19.34 8.21 -2.67
C GLU A 54 17.87 8.64 -2.90
N ILE A 55 17.04 7.71 -3.37
CA ILE A 55 15.61 7.89 -3.62
C ILE A 55 14.87 7.17 -2.49
N GLY A 56 13.89 7.82 -1.86
CA GLY A 56 13.11 7.22 -0.78
C GLY A 56 12.25 6.05 -1.27
N ASP A 57 12.04 5.05 -0.41
CA ASP A 57 11.31 3.82 -0.75
C ASP A 57 9.91 4.09 -1.33
N ASP A 58 9.19 5.08 -0.78
CA ASP A 58 7.86 5.48 -1.27
C ASP A 58 7.92 6.01 -2.71
N ASP A 59 8.95 6.79 -3.05
CA ASP A 59 9.13 7.34 -4.39
C ASP A 59 9.52 6.23 -5.39
N GLN A 60 10.39 5.31 -4.98
CA GLN A 60 10.76 4.14 -5.79
C GLN A 60 9.54 3.25 -6.06
N LEU A 61 8.74 2.98 -5.02
CA LEU A 61 7.53 2.18 -5.13
C LEU A 61 6.47 2.90 -5.97
N HIS A 62 6.32 4.21 -5.83
CA HIS A 62 5.43 5.01 -6.67
C HIS A 62 5.81 4.90 -8.14
N PHE A 63 7.10 5.04 -8.46
CA PHE A 63 7.61 4.90 -9.82
C PHE A 63 7.36 3.51 -10.40
N ALA A 64 7.72 2.45 -9.66
CA ALA A 64 7.51 1.07 -10.09
C ALA A 64 6.02 0.77 -10.36
N ASN A 65 5.12 1.23 -9.48
CA ASN A 65 3.68 1.09 -9.67
C ASN A 65 3.17 1.88 -10.88
N GLY A 66 3.73 3.07 -11.14
CA GLY A 66 3.42 3.86 -12.33
C GLY A 66 3.75 3.12 -13.63
N VAL A 67 4.93 2.51 -13.71
CA VAL A 67 5.35 1.68 -14.85
C VAL A 67 4.45 0.44 -14.97
N ALA A 68 4.19 -0.27 -13.87
CA ALA A 68 3.32 -1.44 -13.85
C ALA A 68 1.89 -1.12 -14.31
N ALA A 69 1.33 0.01 -13.88
CA ALA A 69 -0.01 0.46 -14.31
C ALA A 69 -0.05 0.84 -15.79
N ARG A 70 1.05 1.35 -16.36
CA ARG A 70 1.16 1.60 -17.80
C ARG A 70 1.24 0.28 -18.59
N ILE A 71 2.11 -0.66 -18.18
CA ILE A 71 2.21 -2.00 -18.78
C ILE A 71 0.89 -2.77 -18.69
N GLY A 72 0.20 -2.69 -17.56
CA GLY A 72 -1.05 -3.41 -17.31
C GLY A 72 -2.20 -3.03 -18.27
N ARG A 73 -2.06 -1.92 -19.00
CA ARG A 73 -3.00 -1.48 -20.04
C ARG A 73 -2.63 -1.95 -21.44
N ASP A 74 -1.44 -2.50 -21.63
CA ASP A 74 -1.01 -3.10 -22.89
C ASP A 74 -1.54 -4.55 -22.97
N GLU A 75 -2.62 -4.73 -23.71
CA GLU A 75 -3.29 -6.03 -23.85
C GLU A 75 -2.39 -7.11 -24.47
N GLU A 76 -1.49 -6.73 -25.39
CA GLU A 76 -0.58 -7.67 -26.05
C GLU A 76 0.46 -8.19 -25.05
N VAL A 77 1.06 -7.27 -24.29
CA VAL A 77 2.04 -7.60 -23.26
C VAL A 77 1.40 -8.41 -22.15
N MET A 78 0.20 -8.02 -21.69
CA MET A 78 -0.52 -8.74 -20.65
C MET A 78 -0.98 -10.13 -21.10
N ALA A 79 -1.35 -10.30 -22.38
CA ALA A 79 -1.63 -11.62 -22.93
C ALA A 79 -0.38 -12.52 -22.83
N GLN A 80 0.81 -12.00 -23.15
CA GLN A 80 2.06 -12.74 -23.01
C GLN A 80 2.34 -13.13 -21.54
N VAL A 81 2.23 -12.17 -20.62
CA VAL A 81 2.46 -12.35 -19.18
C VAL A 81 1.54 -13.44 -18.60
N ASN A 82 0.28 -13.46 -19.02
CA ASN A 82 -0.72 -14.40 -18.50
C ASN A 82 -0.62 -15.81 -19.11
N SER A 83 0.03 -15.95 -20.27
CA SER A 83 0.05 -17.21 -21.03
C SER A 83 1.39 -17.96 -20.99
N HIS A 84 2.48 -17.30 -20.58
CA HIS A 84 3.83 -17.86 -20.64
C HIS A 84 4.51 -17.91 -19.27
N SER A 85 5.55 -18.74 -19.15
CA SER A 85 6.40 -18.74 -17.97
C SER A 85 7.22 -17.44 -17.87
N PRO A 86 7.64 -17.01 -16.66
CA PRO A 86 8.45 -15.81 -16.49
C PRO A 86 9.71 -15.78 -17.36
N ALA A 87 10.42 -16.91 -17.50
CA ALA A 87 11.59 -17.00 -18.36
C ALA A 87 11.27 -16.72 -19.84
N GLN A 88 10.14 -17.22 -20.33
CA GLN A 88 9.68 -16.93 -21.70
C GLN A 88 9.23 -15.47 -21.86
N VAL A 89 8.58 -14.90 -20.85
CA VAL A 89 8.19 -13.48 -20.84
C VAL A 89 9.43 -12.60 -20.97
N MET A 90 10.47 -12.89 -20.19
CA MET A 90 11.75 -12.17 -20.18
C MET A 90 12.58 -12.34 -21.47
N HIS A 91 12.27 -13.29 -22.32
CA HIS A 91 12.88 -13.44 -23.65
C HIS A 91 12.01 -12.95 -24.80
N GLY A 92 10.78 -12.49 -24.52
CA GLY A 92 9.86 -11.96 -25.53
C GLY A 92 9.85 -10.44 -25.59
N VAL A 93 8.67 -9.86 -25.83
CA VAL A 93 8.52 -8.41 -26.05
C VAL A 93 8.48 -7.60 -24.74
N PHE A 94 8.17 -8.26 -23.61
CA PHE A 94 8.01 -7.63 -22.30
C PHE A 94 9.19 -6.73 -21.86
N PRO A 95 10.48 -7.17 -21.90
CA PRO A 95 11.57 -6.32 -21.44
C PRO A 95 11.69 -5.02 -22.24
N LYS A 96 11.56 -5.10 -23.57
CA LYS A 96 11.61 -3.92 -24.43
C LYS A 96 10.45 -2.96 -24.14
N ARG A 97 9.26 -3.49 -23.85
CA ARG A 97 8.09 -2.67 -23.48
C ARG A 97 8.27 -1.94 -22.17
N ILE A 98 8.97 -2.55 -21.21
CA ILE A 98 9.35 -1.86 -19.97
C ILE A 98 10.27 -0.67 -20.29
N GLU A 99 11.28 -0.85 -21.13
CA GLU A 99 12.18 0.24 -21.55
C GLU A 99 11.42 1.38 -22.24
N ASP A 100 10.57 1.05 -23.22
CA ASP A 100 9.73 2.02 -23.94
C ASP A 100 8.86 2.83 -22.96
N ILE A 101 8.21 2.17 -22.01
CA ILE A 101 7.32 2.82 -21.03
C ILE A 101 8.09 3.69 -20.04
N VAL A 102 9.29 3.29 -19.64
CA VAL A 102 10.16 4.11 -18.78
C VAL A 102 10.55 5.39 -19.52
N LEU A 103 10.94 5.29 -20.79
CA LEU A 103 11.26 6.47 -21.62
C LEU A 103 10.05 7.39 -21.83
N ASP A 104 8.88 6.82 -22.07
CA ASP A 104 7.64 7.58 -22.21
C ASP A 104 7.27 8.29 -20.90
N ALA A 105 7.40 7.62 -19.75
CA ALA A 105 7.14 8.23 -18.45
C ALA A 105 8.07 9.42 -18.19
N MET A 106 9.37 9.25 -18.45
CA MET A 106 10.35 10.34 -18.33
C MET A 106 10.01 11.52 -19.25
N THR A 107 9.58 11.23 -20.48
CA THR A 107 9.23 12.27 -21.47
C THR A 107 7.97 13.02 -21.06
N ASP A 108 6.94 12.30 -20.61
CA ASP A 108 5.70 12.87 -20.11
C ASP A 108 5.94 13.76 -18.90
N ASP A 109 6.73 13.29 -17.93
CA ASP A 109 7.06 14.03 -16.71
C ASP A 109 7.82 15.32 -17.02
N ALA A 110 8.83 15.23 -17.90
CA ALA A 110 9.57 16.41 -18.36
C ALA A 110 8.64 17.42 -19.06
N LYS A 111 7.73 16.95 -19.92
CA LYS A 111 6.77 17.80 -20.62
C LYS A 111 5.80 18.47 -19.65
N MET A 112 5.25 17.74 -18.68
CA MET A 112 4.37 18.28 -17.65
C MET A 112 5.08 19.35 -16.81
N ALA A 113 6.32 19.08 -16.40
CA ALA A 113 7.13 20.05 -15.67
C ALA A 113 7.38 21.33 -16.48
N MET A 114 7.70 21.21 -17.78
CA MET A 114 7.87 22.37 -18.66
C MET A 114 6.59 23.19 -18.81
N GLU A 115 5.42 22.56 -18.96
CA GLU A 115 4.14 23.26 -19.07
C GLU A 115 3.75 24.01 -17.78
N ILE A 116 4.10 23.45 -16.62
CA ILE A 116 3.85 24.05 -15.31
C ILE A 116 4.81 25.23 -15.06
N LEU A 117 6.10 25.05 -15.37
CA LEU A 117 7.13 26.05 -15.08
C LEU A 117 7.23 27.15 -16.16
N GLY A 118 6.87 26.83 -17.41
CA GLY A 118 6.93 27.75 -18.55
C GLY A 118 5.74 28.70 -18.67
N ASN A 119 4.65 28.45 -17.94
CA ASN A 119 3.44 29.28 -17.97
C ASN A 119 2.94 29.57 -16.55
N GLU A 120 3.03 30.83 -16.13
CA GLU A 120 2.60 31.25 -14.79
C GLU A 120 1.13 30.97 -14.47
N GLY A 121 0.25 31.00 -15.48
CA GLY A 121 -1.16 30.63 -15.33
C GLY A 121 -1.31 29.17 -14.96
N ASN A 122 -0.71 28.28 -15.75
CA ASN A 122 -0.73 26.83 -15.49
C ASN A 122 -0.11 26.49 -14.13
N GLY A 123 1.00 27.14 -13.76
CA GLY A 123 1.64 26.94 -12.45
C GLY A 123 0.76 27.34 -11.27
N ARG A 124 0.04 28.46 -11.37
CA ARG A 124 -0.93 28.87 -10.33
C ARG A 124 -2.10 27.90 -10.22
N ASP A 125 -2.67 27.48 -11.36
CA ASP A 125 -3.80 26.56 -11.38
C ASP A 125 -3.41 25.19 -10.81
N PHE A 126 -2.23 24.69 -11.17
CA PHE A 126 -1.69 23.45 -10.61
C PHE A 126 -1.47 23.56 -9.09
N THR A 127 -0.92 24.67 -8.60
CA THR A 127 -0.74 24.93 -7.16
C THR A 127 -2.08 24.91 -6.41
N LEU A 128 -3.11 25.56 -6.96
CA LEU A 128 -4.46 25.56 -6.37
C LEU A 128 -5.08 24.16 -6.36
N LEU A 129 -4.84 23.37 -7.40
CA LEU A 129 -5.29 21.98 -7.46
C LEU A 129 -4.65 21.13 -6.36
N ILE A 130 -3.33 21.21 -6.18
CA ILE A 130 -2.62 20.51 -5.11
C ILE A 130 -3.11 20.96 -3.73
N LEU A 131 -3.29 22.26 -3.50
CA LEU A 131 -3.85 22.79 -2.26
C LEU A 131 -5.25 22.20 -1.99
N ARG A 132 -6.09 22.10 -3.01
CA ARG A 132 -7.43 21.51 -2.89
C ARG A 132 -7.38 20.02 -2.57
N LEU A 133 -6.47 19.26 -3.18
CA LEU A 133 -6.30 17.83 -2.89
C LEU A 133 -5.88 17.61 -1.43
N LEU A 134 -4.91 18.39 -0.95
CA LEU A 134 -4.46 18.34 0.45
C LEU A 134 -5.56 18.76 1.44
N ALA A 135 -6.30 19.82 1.12
CA ALA A 135 -7.38 20.32 1.97
C ALA A 135 -8.65 19.42 1.95
N GLY A 136 -8.87 18.69 0.85
CA GLY A 136 -9.96 17.74 0.69
C GLY A 136 -9.71 16.41 1.40
N CYS A 137 -8.46 15.96 1.44
CA CYS A 137 -8.07 14.71 2.11
C CYS A 137 -8.27 14.74 3.64
N GLY A 138 -8.51 15.92 4.23
CA GLY A 138 -8.80 16.09 5.66
C GLY A 138 -10.28 16.13 6.06
N LYS A 139 -11.24 15.91 5.14
CA LYS A 139 -12.68 16.13 5.41
C LYS A 139 -13.60 14.93 5.21
N ASP A 140 -13.07 13.72 5.07
CA ASP A 140 -13.88 12.50 4.93
C ASP A 140 -13.93 11.65 6.22
N GLY A 141 -13.98 12.30 7.39
CA GLY A 141 -13.97 11.64 8.70
C GLY A 141 -14.91 12.20 9.77
N THR A 142 -15.80 13.15 9.46
CA THR A 142 -16.75 13.67 10.46
C THR A 142 -18.04 14.14 9.82
N GLN A 143 -19.02 13.22 9.73
CA GLN A 143 -20.45 13.38 10.00
C GLN A 143 -21.26 12.31 9.28
N ALA A 144 -21.41 11.15 9.93
CA ALA A 144 -22.50 10.21 9.65
C ALA A 144 -22.88 9.48 10.95
N SER A 145 -23.41 10.23 11.91
CA SER A 145 -24.28 9.69 12.96
C SER A 145 -25.16 10.80 13.52
N ILE A 146 -26.12 11.24 12.70
CA ILE A 146 -27.40 11.69 13.23
C ILE A 146 -28.44 10.80 12.57
N THR A 147 -28.62 9.62 13.16
CA THR A 147 -29.86 8.87 13.08
C THR A 147 -30.36 8.70 14.50
N ASP A 148 -31.51 9.32 14.74
CA ASP A 148 -32.60 8.85 15.58
C ASP A 148 -32.27 8.46 17.03
N ASN A 149 -32.51 9.42 17.94
CA ASN A 149 -33.24 9.12 19.18
C ASN A 149 -33.73 10.42 19.85
N VAL A 150 -35.01 10.76 19.67
CA VAL A 150 -36.10 10.84 20.69
C VAL A 150 -37.37 11.31 19.96
#